data_AF-A0AAE3XHL9-F1
#
_entry.id   AF-A0AAE3XHL9-F1
#
_cell.length_a   1.000
_cell.length_b   1.000
_cell.length_c   1.000
_cell.angle_alpha   90.00
_cell.angle_beta   90.00
_cell.angle_gamma   90.00
#
_symmetry.space_group_name_H-M   'P 1'
#
loop_
_entity.id
_entity.type
_entity.pdbx_description
1 polymer ?
#
loop_
_entity_poly.entity_id
_entity_poly.type
_entity_poly.pdbx_seq_one_letter_code
_entity_poly.pdbx_strand_id
1 'polypeptide(L)'
;MRDSGFTLIETLVTISVVAVALMALLALMSGVFNLNQRADTQGQAVLLAQREFDRLKRITPSLLPTTGTQQENVTFAGRAFTLRRTYCPSSAYCTANQRGVQVDVLSGAAVLFSAQTVYTELRAK
;
A
#
# COMPACT_ATOMS: atom_id res chain seq x y z
N MET A 1 55.86 36.63 -0.11
CA MET A 1 54.75 35.64 -0.05
C MET A 1 54.02 35.75 -1.37
N ARG A 2 54.00 34.68 -2.17
CA ARG A 2 53.29 34.66 -3.47
C ARG A 2 51.89 34.12 -3.17
N ASP A 3 50.91 35.02 -3.13
CA ASP A 3 49.51 34.64 -3.21
C ASP A 3 49.24 34.20 -4.66
N SER A 4 49.26 32.89 -4.88
CA SER A 4 48.77 32.29 -6.11
C SER A 4 47.25 32.37 -6.09
N GLY A 5 46.70 33.48 -6.60
CA GLY A 5 45.26 33.62 -6.79
C GLY A 5 44.74 32.54 -7.74
N PHE A 6 43.62 31.92 -7.36
CA PHE A 6 42.90 30.93 -8.17
C PHE A 6 42.72 31.45 -9.61
N THR A 7 43.05 30.63 -10.60
CA THR A 7 42.82 31.01 -12.00
C THR A 7 41.33 30.91 -12.32
N LEU A 8 40.83 31.72 -13.26
CA LEU A 8 39.42 31.71 -13.69
C LEU A 8 39.00 30.35 -14.28
N ILE A 9 39.95 29.61 -14.84
CA ILE A 9 39.75 28.24 -15.34
C ILE A 9 39.55 27.29 -14.16
N GLU A 10 40.37 27.42 -13.13
CA GLU A 10 40.29 26.57 -11.94
C GLU A 10 38.96 26.76 -11.20
N THR A 11 38.47 27.99 -11.07
CA THR A 11 37.14 28.26 -10.48
C THR A 11 36.02 27.62 -11.30
N LEU A 12 36.05 27.74 -12.64
CA LEU A 12 35.11 27.08 -13.55
C LEU A 12 35.12 25.56 -13.41
N VAL A 13 36.31 24.96 -13.26
CA VAL A 13 36.46 23.51 -13.06
C VAL A 13 35.93 23.08 -11.70
N THR A 14 36.21 23.82 -10.62
CA THR A 14 35.60 23.50 -9.31
C THR A 14 34.08 23.60 -9.34
N ILE A 15 33.52 24.63 -9.99
CA ILE A 15 32.06 24.78 -10.11
C ILE A 15 31.46 23.62 -10.90
N SER A 16 32.09 23.17 -11.98
CA SER A 16 31.58 22.04 -12.78
C SER A 16 31.62 20.72 -12.00
N VAL A 17 32.71 20.45 -11.26
CA VAL A 17 32.80 19.26 -10.39
C VAL A 17 31.73 19.29 -9.30
N VAL A 18 31.53 20.45 -8.66
CA VAL A 18 30.48 20.61 -7.64
C VAL A 18 29.09 20.42 -8.25
N ALA A 19 28.82 20.98 -9.43
CA ALA A 19 27.54 20.81 -10.12
C ALA A 19 27.25 19.33 -10.44
N VAL A 20 28.26 18.58 -10.89
CA VAL A 20 28.13 17.13 -11.13
C VAL A 20 27.84 16.37 -9.84
N ALA A 21 28.51 16.72 -8.74
CA ALA A 21 28.26 16.11 -7.44
C ALA A 21 26.82 16.40 -6.94
N LEU A 22 26.32 17.62 -7.12
CA LEU A 22 24.94 17.99 -6.76
C LEU A 22 23.89 17.24 -7.59
N MET A 23 24.13 17.04 -8.88
CA MET A 23 23.23 16.23 -9.73
C MET A 23 23.12 14.79 -9.25
N ALA A 24 24.23 14.19 -8.82
CA ALA A 24 24.22 12.84 -8.24
C ALA A 24 23.38 12.78 -6.95
N LEU A 25 23.50 13.79 -6.09
CA LEU A 25 22.70 13.89 -4.85
C LEU A 25 21.20 14.06 -5.14
N LEU A 26 20.83 14.87 -6.12
CA LEU A 26 19.43 15.06 -6.52
C LEU A 26 18.81 13.77 -7.07
N ALA A 27 19.57 13.01 -7.87
CA ALA A 27 19.13 11.71 -8.38
C ALA A 27 18.82 10.74 -7.22
N LEU A 28 19.69 10.67 -6.20
CA LEU A 28 19.49 9.84 -5.01
C LEU A 28 18.25 10.27 -4.22
N MET A 29 18.06 11.58 -4.02
CA MET A 29 16.86 12.10 -3.34
C MET A 29 15.57 11.70 -4.05
N SER A 30 15.54 11.79 -5.40
CA SER A 30 14.36 11.40 -6.18
C SER A 30 13.97 9.93 -5.98
N GLY A 31 14.95 9.04 -5.82
CA GLY A 31 14.72 7.63 -5.52
C GLY A 31 14.07 7.41 -4.15
N VAL A 32 14.55 8.13 -3.13
CA VAL A 32 14.03 8.06 -1.75
C VAL A 32 12.59 8.56 -1.68
N PHE A 33 12.25 9.66 -2.37
CA PHE A 33 10.87 10.17 -2.41
C PHE A 33 9.89 9.14 -2.99
N ASN A 34 10.27 8.48 -4.09
CA ASN A 34 9.44 7.45 -4.70
C ASN A 34 9.25 6.23 -3.79
N LEU A 35 10.29 5.83 -3.04
CA LEU A 35 10.20 4.73 -2.08
C LEU A 35 9.24 5.06 -0.93
N ASN A 36 9.37 6.24 -0.34
CA ASN A 36 8.49 6.69 0.74
C ASN A 36 7.03 6.76 0.28
N GLN A 37 6.79 7.27 -0.92
CA GLN A 37 5.45 7.37 -1.49
C GLN A 37 4.81 5.98 -1.72
N ARG A 38 5.59 4.98 -2.14
CA ARG A 38 5.13 3.59 -2.26
C ARG A 38 4.84 2.97 -0.89
N ALA A 39 5.73 3.17 0.08
CA ALA A 39 5.55 2.67 1.44
C ALA A 39 4.30 3.27 2.11
N ASP A 40 4.07 4.58 1.95
CA ASP A 40 2.85 5.25 2.41
C ASP A 40 1.60 4.64 1.77
N THR A 41 1.60 4.45 0.45
CA THR A 41 0.45 3.89 -0.27
C THR A 41 0.16 2.44 0.17
N GLN A 42 1.19 1.62 0.38
CA GLN A 42 1.02 0.27 0.92
C GLN A 42 0.52 0.27 2.37
N GLY A 43 1.05 1.15 3.23
CA GLY A 43 0.59 1.29 4.61
C GLY A 43 -0.89 1.67 4.69
N GLN A 44 -1.33 2.60 3.83
CA GLN A 44 -2.74 2.97 3.71
C GLN A 44 -3.61 1.80 3.24
N ALA A 45 -3.13 0.98 2.31
CA ALA A 45 -3.83 -0.21 1.85
C ALA A 45 -4.02 -1.25 2.98
N VAL A 46 -3.01 -1.45 3.82
CA VAL A 46 -3.09 -2.32 5.01
C VAL A 46 -4.13 -1.82 6.00
N LEU A 47 -4.12 -0.52 6.33
CA LEU A 47 -5.08 0.08 7.24
C LEU A 47 -6.51 0.00 6.70
N LEU A 48 -6.69 0.17 5.39
CA LEU A 48 -7.99 0.03 4.75
C LEU A 48 -8.51 -1.42 4.81
N ALA A 49 -7.64 -2.40 4.55
CA ALA A 49 -8.00 -3.81 4.69
C ALA A 49 -8.37 -4.17 6.14
N GLN A 50 -7.59 -3.68 7.12
CA GLN A 50 -7.88 -3.88 8.54
C GLN A 50 -9.25 -3.29 8.93
N ARG A 51 -9.54 -2.07 8.48
CA ARG A 51 -10.86 -1.43 8.68
C ARG A 51 -11.98 -2.28 8.09
N GLU A 52 -11.78 -2.87 6.91
CA GLU A 52 -12.79 -3.71 6.30
C GLU A 52 -12.98 -5.03 7.07
N PHE A 53 -11.91 -5.65 7.56
CA PHE A 53 -12.05 -6.79 8.45
C PHE A 53 -12.82 -6.42 9.72
N ASP A 54 -12.50 -5.31 10.37
CA ASP A 54 -13.22 -4.84 11.55
C ASP A 54 -14.70 -4.55 11.27
N ARG A 55 -15.04 -4.11 10.05
CA ARG A 55 -16.42 -3.94 9.61
C ARG A 55 -17.12 -5.29 9.46
N LEU A 56 -16.51 -6.24 8.76
CA LEU A 56 -17.08 -7.57 8.51
C LEU A 56 -17.22 -8.39 9.78
N LYS A 57 -16.30 -8.23 10.74
CA LYS A 57 -16.34 -8.88 12.06
C LYS A 57 -17.62 -8.56 12.85
N ARG A 58 -18.26 -7.43 12.57
CA ARG A 58 -19.51 -7.01 13.24
C ARG A 58 -20.76 -7.66 12.64
N ILE A 59 -20.63 -8.31 11.49
CA ILE A 59 -21.71 -8.99 10.79
C ILE A 59 -21.69 -10.46 11.21
N THR A 60 -22.86 -11.03 11.50
CA THR A 60 -22.99 -12.46 11.80
C THR A 60 -22.49 -13.27 10.60
N PRO A 61 -21.57 -14.24 10.78
CA PRO A 61 -20.99 -15.00 9.66
C PRO A 61 -22.05 -15.67 8.78
N SER A 62 -23.14 -16.18 9.34
CA SER A 62 -24.23 -16.80 8.57
C SER A 62 -24.86 -15.88 7.51
N LEU A 63 -24.81 -14.55 7.73
CA LEU A 63 -25.34 -13.52 6.82
C LEU A 63 -24.36 -13.10 5.72
N LEU A 64 -23.07 -13.44 5.84
CA LEU A 64 -22.11 -13.16 4.77
C LEU A 64 -22.32 -14.12 3.61
N PRO A 65 -22.07 -13.68 2.36
CA PRO A 65 -22.19 -14.52 1.18
C PRO A 65 -21.39 -15.82 1.31
N THR A 66 -21.93 -16.91 0.77
CA THR A 66 -21.28 -18.23 0.75
C THR A 66 -20.35 -18.41 -0.45
N THR A 67 -20.39 -17.51 -1.43
CA THR A 67 -19.52 -17.49 -2.60
C THR A 67 -19.46 -16.08 -3.19
N GLY A 68 -18.55 -15.89 -4.15
CA GLY A 68 -18.53 -14.73 -5.01
C GLY A 68 -17.55 -13.64 -4.56
N THR A 69 -17.41 -12.65 -5.43
CA THR A 69 -16.52 -11.52 -5.22
C THR A 69 -17.30 -10.22 -5.33
N GLN A 70 -17.15 -9.34 -4.35
CA GLN A 70 -17.71 -8.01 -4.34
C GLN A 70 -16.59 -6.98 -4.44
N GLN A 71 -16.78 -5.96 -5.27
CA GLN A 71 -15.84 -4.86 -5.41
C GLN A 71 -16.49 -3.54 -5.08
N GLU A 72 -15.71 -2.63 -4.51
CA GLU A 72 -16.15 -1.30 -4.11
C GLU A 72 -15.00 -0.32 -4.24
N ASN A 73 -15.26 0.83 -4.87
CA ASN A 73 -14.30 1.91 -4.93
C ASN A 73 -14.42 2.77 -3.68
N VAL A 74 -13.32 2.94 -2.96
CA VAL A 74 -13.28 3.64 -1.68
C VAL A 74 -12.17 4.68 -1.70
N THR A 75 -12.50 5.89 -1.27
CA THR A 75 -11.50 6.93 -1.03
C THR A 75 -11.03 6.83 0.43
N PHE A 76 -9.73 6.63 0.62
CA PHE A 76 -9.11 6.54 1.95
C PHE A 76 -7.88 7.44 1.99
N ALA A 77 -7.79 8.31 3.01
CA ALA A 77 -6.72 9.31 3.16
C ALA A 77 -6.48 10.17 1.88
N GLY A 78 -7.55 10.50 1.15
CA GLY A 78 -7.48 11.30 -0.08
C GLY A 78 -7.04 10.54 -1.34
N ARG A 79 -6.83 9.22 -1.26
CA ARG A 79 -6.50 8.37 -2.41
C ARG A 79 -7.65 7.41 -2.72
N ALA A 80 -7.85 7.12 -4.00
CA ALA A 80 -8.83 6.13 -4.44
C ALA A 80 -8.21 4.73 -4.45
N PHE A 81 -8.91 3.78 -3.83
CA PHE A 81 -8.59 2.36 -3.83
C PHE A 81 -9.80 1.56 -4.31
N THR A 82 -9.55 0.36 -4.80
CA THR A 82 -10.61 -0.64 -5.03
C THR A 82 -10.48 -1.73 -3.98
N LEU A 83 -11.48 -1.87 -3.14
CA LEU A 83 -11.62 -2.96 -2.19
C LEU A 83 -12.31 -4.13 -2.88
N ARG A 84 -11.70 -5.30 -2.84
CA ARG A 84 -12.25 -6.54 -3.37
C ARG A 84 -12.37 -7.58 -2.27
N ARG A 85 -13.60 -8.01 -2.02
CA ARG A 85 -13.95 -9.03 -1.03
C ARG A 85 -14.31 -10.31 -1.75
N THR A 86 -13.55 -11.36 -1.53
CA THR A 86 -13.87 -12.70 -2.03
C THR A 86 -14.32 -13.55 -0.86
N TYR A 87 -15.57 -14.01 -0.92
CA TYR A 87 -16.15 -14.86 0.10
C TYR A 87 -15.93 -16.31 -0.27
N CYS A 88 -15.58 -17.10 0.75
CA CYS A 88 -15.38 -18.54 0.62
C CYS A 88 -14.38 -18.95 -0.47
N PRO A 89 -13.15 -18.40 -0.45
CA PRO A 89 -12.11 -18.82 -1.39
C PRO A 89 -11.73 -20.31 -1.21
N SER A 90 -11.95 -20.86 0.00
CA SER A 90 -11.87 -22.29 0.27
C SER A 90 -13.17 -22.78 0.90
N SER A 91 -13.75 -23.83 0.34
CA SER A 91 -14.99 -24.46 0.83
C SER A 91 -14.84 -25.03 2.25
N ALA A 92 -13.62 -25.37 2.67
CA ALA A 92 -13.34 -25.87 4.02
C ALA A 92 -13.72 -24.86 5.12
N TYR A 93 -13.73 -23.56 4.81
CA TYR A 93 -14.02 -22.49 5.77
C TYR A 93 -15.40 -21.86 5.57
N CYS A 94 -16.31 -22.57 4.89
CA CYS A 94 -17.63 -22.07 4.54
C CYS A 94 -18.76 -23.02 4.92
N THR A 95 -18.99 -23.07 6.23
CA THR A 95 -20.03 -23.87 6.88
C THR A 95 -21.10 -22.95 7.49
N ALA A 96 -22.18 -23.46 8.07
CA ALA A 96 -23.27 -22.62 8.59
C ALA A 96 -22.79 -21.48 9.54
N ASN A 97 -21.78 -21.75 10.37
CA ASN A 97 -21.29 -20.84 11.39
C ASN A 97 -19.89 -20.28 11.07
N GLN A 98 -19.35 -20.54 9.87
CA GLN A 98 -18.00 -20.12 9.47
C GLN A 98 -17.99 -19.51 8.08
N ARG A 99 -17.21 -18.44 7.91
CA ARG A 99 -17.00 -17.78 6.62
C ARG A 99 -15.55 -17.36 6.45
N GLY A 100 -14.88 -17.96 5.48
CA GLY A 100 -13.64 -17.44 4.94
C GLY A 100 -13.89 -16.18 4.12
N VAL A 101 -13.11 -15.12 4.37
CA VAL A 101 -13.14 -13.89 3.59
C VAL A 101 -11.72 -13.49 3.25
N GLN A 102 -11.46 -13.24 1.97
CA GLN A 102 -10.26 -12.60 1.48
C GLN A 102 -10.58 -11.15 1.12
N VAL A 103 -9.72 -10.23 1.54
CA VAL A 103 -9.79 -8.82 1.21
C VAL A 103 -8.52 -8.45 0.46
N ASP A 104 -8.70 -8.01 -0.79
CA ASP A 104 -7.65 -7.39 -1.59
C ASP A 104 -7.91 -5.88 -1.66
N VAL A 105 -6.84 -5.09 -1.52
CA VAL A 105 -6.87 -3.64 -1.76
C VAL A 105 -6.02 -3.35 -2.98
N LEU A 106 -6.66 -2.78 -4.00
CA LEU A 106 -6.06 -2.49 -5.28
C LEU A 106 -5.94 -0.99 -5.53
N SER A 107 -4.92 -0.62 -6.31
CA SER A 107 -4.80 0.69 -6.94
C SER A 107 -4.74 0.48 -8.44
N GLY A 108 -5.87 0.77 -9.13
CA GLY A 108 -6.06 0.35 -10.52
C GLY A 108 -6.12 -1.18 -10.62
N ALA A 109 -5.25 -1.77 -11.44
CA ALA A 109 -5.17 -3.23 -11.60
C ALA A 109 -4.20 -3.93 -10.62
N ALA A 110 -3.35 -3.16 -9.92
CA ALA A 110 -2.34 -3.73 -9.05
C ALA A 110 -2.90 -3.99 -7.64
N VAL A 111 -2.73 -5.22 -7.15
CA VAL A 111 -3.00 -5.56 -5.75
C VAL A 111 -1.87 -5.00 -4.89
N LEU A 112 -2.19 -4.07 -4.00
CA LEU A 112 -1.24 -3.47 -3.06
C LEU A 112 -1.13 -4.27 -1.77
N PHE A 113 -2.25 -4.89 -1.36
CA PHE A 113 -2.31 -5.73 -0.17
C PHE A 113 -3.40 -6.80 -0.34
N SER A 114 -3.15 -8.00 0.19
CA SER A 114 -4.10 -9.10 0.21
C SER A 114 -3.96 -9.85 1.52
N ALA A 115 -5.09 -10.15 2.16
CA ALA A 115 -5.13 -10.95 3.36
C ALA A 115 -6.43 -11.76 3.41
N GLN A 116 -6.39 -12.86 4.16
CA GLN A 116 -7.53 -13.74 4.34
C GLN A 116 -7.74 -13.99 5.84
N THR A 117 -9.01 -14.09 6.24
CA THR A 117 -9.41 -14.49 7.58
C THR A 117 -10.63 -15.40 7.54
N VAL A 118 -10.94 -16.05 8.66
CA VAL A 118 -12.14 -16.86 8.84
C VAL A 118 -12.91 -16.33 10.03
N TYR A 119 -14.15 -15.92 9.80
CA TYR A 119 -15.07 -15.54 10.88
C TYR A 119 -15.87 -16.74 11.34
N THR A 120 -16.00 -16.89 12.66
CA THR A 120 -16.63 -18.04 13.31
C THR A 120 -17.66 -17.55 14.32
N GLU A 121 -18.84 -18.15 14.32
CA GLU A 121 -19.86 -17.95 15.35
C GLU A 121 -19.84 -19.12 16.34
N LEU A 122 -19.57 -18.85 17.61
CA LEU A 122 -19.41 -19.88 18.65
C LEU A 122 -20.73 -20.30 19.32
N ARG A 123 -21.79 -19.51 19.15
CA ARG A 123 -23.15 -19.83 19.62
C ARG A 123 -24.16 -19.21 18.66
N ALA A 124 -24.78 -20.05 17.82
CA ALA A 124 -25.95 -19.65 17.06
C ALA A 124 -27.07 -19.33 18.06
N LYS A 125 -27.59 -18.10 18.00
CA LYS A 125 -28.68 -17.66 18.86
C LYS A 125 -30.03 -18.15 18.34
#